data_AF-A0A821XTV4-F1
#
_entry.id   AF-A0A821XTV4-F1
#
_cell.length_a   1.000
_cell.length_b   1.000
_cell.length_c   1.000
_cell.angle_alpha   90.00
_cell.angle_beta   90.00
_cell.angle_gamma   90.00
#
_symmetry.space_group_name_H-M   'P 1'
#
loop_
_entity.id
_entity.type
_entity.pdbx_description
1 polymer ?
#
loop_
_entity_poly.entity_id
_entity_poly.type
_entity_poly.pdbx_seq_one_letter_code
_entity_poly.pdbx_strand_id
1 'polypeptide(L)'
;MIHVDETDPVGEIEPPFPCRDVTIKRNTDVNDHYDMLSEIGRGKFGTVYLCREKSTGLELAAKLVSVNRRDERRNVEREVDVMRRLRHPRLIQLYDAYDWGKYMCVVLEL
;
A
#
# COMPACT_ATOMS: atom_id res chain seq x y z
N MET A 1 -21.98 -18.98 22.62
CA MET A 1 -22.93 -18.23 21.78
C MET A 1 -22.09 -17.38 20.85
N ILE A 2 -22.16 -17.57 19.54
CA ILE A 2 -21.40 -16.73 18.60
C ILE A 2 -22.12 -15.38 18.59
N HIS A 3 -21.44 -14.33 19.05
CA HIS A 3 -21.90 -12.95 18.90
C HIS A 3 -21.60 -12.55 17.46
N VAL A 4 -22.66 -12.36 16.68
CA VAL A 4 -22.57 -11.70 15.38
C VAL A 4 -22.54 -10.20 15.68
N ASP A 5 -21.48 -9.53 15.25
CA ASP A 5 -21.41 -8.08 15.37
C ASP A 5 -22.41 -7.47 14.36
N GLU A 6 -23.52 -6.93 14.87
CA GLU A 6 -24.58 -6.33 14.05
C GLU A 6 -24.20 -4.91 13.56
N THR A 7 -22.99 -4.42 13.87
CA THR A 7 -22.49 -3.12 13.39
C THR A 7 -21.78 -3.19 12.03
N ASP A 8 -21.58 -4.40 11.48
CA ASP A 8 -21.08 -4.54 10.12
C ASP A 8 -22.07 -3.90 9.13
N PRO A 9 -21.64 -2.93 8.30
CA PRO A 9 -22.53 -2.28 7.36
C PRO A 9 -23.12 -3.32 6.40
N VAL A 10 -24.45 -3.44 6.44
CA VAL A 10 -25.22 -4.29 5.52
C VAL A 10 -25.32 -3.55 4.17
N GLY A 11 -24.26 -3.62 3.35
CA GLY A 11 -24.21 -2.97 2.04
C GLY A 11 -22.89 -3.18 1.28
N GLU A 12 -22.89 -2.87 -0.03
CA GLU A 12 -21.65 -2.81 -0.82
C GLU A 12 -20.80 -1.64 -0.30
N ILE A 13 -19.62 -1.94 0.25
CA ILE A 13 -18.63 -0.91 0.60
C ILE A 13 -18.04 -0.40 -0.70
N GLU A 14 -18.29 0.86 -1.06
CA GLU A 14 -17.62 1.48 -2.20
C GLU A 14 -16.11 1.56 -1.90
N PRO A 15 -15.25 1.13 -2.85
CA PRO A 15 -13.81 1.18 -2.61
C PRO A 15 -13.34 2.64 -2.52
N PRO A 16 -12.31 2.93 -1.71
CA PRO A 16 -11.80 4.30 -1.53
C PRO A 16 -11.27 4.91 -2.82
N PHE A 17 -10.94 4.08 -3.81
CA PHE A 17 -10.53 4.48 -5.15
C PHE A 17 -10.84 3.38 -6.18
N PRO A 18 -10.96 3.71 -7.48
CA PRO A 18 -11.12 2.71 -8.53
C PRO A 18 -9.98 1.69 -8.54
N CYS A 19 -10.29 0.42 -8.81
CA CYS A 19 -9.27 -0.62 -8.94
C CYS A 19 -8.17 -0.22 -9.94
N ARG A 20 -6.91 -0.35 -9.53
CA ARG A 20 -5.75 0.06 -10.32
C ARG A 20 -4.96 -1.15 -10.79
N ASP A 21 -4.45 -1.09 -12.03
CA ASP A 21 -3.49 -2.08 -12.51
C ASP A 21 -2.06 -1.64 -12.15
N VAL A 22 -1.62 -2.08 -10.97
CA VAL A 22 -0.36 -1.61 -10.38
C VAL A 22 0.82 -2.40 -10.92
N THR A 23 1.83 -1.68 -11.39
CA THR A 23 3.16 -2.23 -11.72
C THR A 23 4.21 -1.50 -10.89
N ILE A 24 5.30 -2.20 -10.56
CA ILE A 24 6.37 -1.60 -9.75
C ILE A 24 7.17 -0.63 -10.63
N LYS A 25 7.12 0.66 -10.29
CA LYS A 25 7.91 1.72 -10.94
C LYS A 25 9.35 1.61 -10.48
N ARG A 26 10.23 1.18 -11.39
CA ARG A 26 11.65 0.91 -11.13
C ARG A 26 12.49 2.17 -11.28
N ASN A 27 13.45 2.34 -10.39
CA ASN A 27 14.31 3.53 -10.35
C ASN A 27 13.48 4.80 -10.33
N THR A 28 12.41 4.82 -9.51
CA THR A 28 11.59 6.02 -9.27
C THR A 28 11.41 6.24 -7.79
N ASP A 29 11.72 7.45 -7.30
CA ASP A 29 11.52 7.80 -5.91
C ASP A 29 10.03 8.09 -5.66
N VAL A 30 9.46 7.50 -4.61
CA VAL A 30 8.06 7.73 -4.23
C VAL A 30 7.81 9.20 -3.88
N ASN A 31 8.83 9.90 -3.37
CA ASN A 31 8.75 11.30 -3.00
C ASN A 31 8.54 12.24 -4.20
N ASP A 32 8.74 11.77 -5.43
CA ASP A 32 8.43 12.56 -6.64
C ASP A 32 6.92 12.72 -6.79
N HIS A 33 6.13 11.73 -6.37
CA HIS A 33 4.68 11.63 -6.58
C HIS A 33 3.84 11.82 -5.32
N TYR A 34 4.41 11.56 -4.13
CA TYR A 34 3.71 11.63 -2.86
C TYR A 34 4.46 12.49 -1.86
N ASP A 35 3.70 13.22 -1.04
CA ASP A 35 4.22 13.86 0.17
C ASP A 35 4.13 12.86 1.32
N MET A 36 5.27 12.48 1.90
CA MET A 36 5.33 11.62 3.09
C MET A 36 5.06 12.47 4.34
N LEU A 37 3.97 12.17 5.05
CA LEU A 37 3.49 12.93 6.20
C LEU A 37 3.99 12.26 7.51
N SER A 38 3.07 11.91 8.42
CA SER A 38 3.41 11.30 9.70
C SER A 38 3.67 9.81 9.57
N GLU A 39 4.55 9.28 10.43
CA GLU A 39 4.65 7.84 10.65
C GLU A 39 3.39 7.37 11.40
N ILE A 40 2.69 6.39 10.84
CA ILE A 40 1.47 5.80 11.42
C ILE A 40 1.71 4.37 11.93
N GLY A 41 2.85 3.76 11.59
CA GLY A 41 3.22 2.46 12.11
C GLY A 41 4.64 2.07 11.79
N ARG A 42 5.24 1.22 12.63
CA ARG A 42 6.56 0.64 12.42
C ARG A 42 6.60 -0.79 12.90
N GLY A 43 7.22 -1.67 12.11
CA GLY A 43 7.37 -3.06 12.46
C GLY A 43 8.60 -3.69 11.81
N LYS A 44 8.70 -5.01 11.94
CA LYS A 44 9.81 -5.80 11.37
C LYS A 44 10.02 -5.58 9.87
N PHE A 45 8.92 -5.34 9.15
CA PHE A 45 8.89 -5.28 7.68
C PHE A 45 9.03 -3.88 7.12
N GLY A 46 9.28 -2.87 7.96
CA GLY A 46 9.43 -1.49 7.53
C GLY A 46 8.58 -0.51 8.33
N THR A 47 8.48 0.69 7.78
CA THR A 47 7.77 1.82 8.40
C THR A 47 6.63 2.23 7.47
N VAL A 48 5.47 2.48 8.04
CA VAL A 48 4.27 2.94 7.33
C VAL A 48 4.07 4.40 7.66
N TYR A 49 3.95 5.22 6.62
CA TYR A 49 3.66 6.63 6.71
C TYR A 49 2.26 6.90 6.17
N LEU A 50 1.54 7.83 6.79
CA LEU A 50 0.51 8.58 6.09
C LEU A 50 1.20 9.34 4.95
N CYS A 51 0.68 9.24 3.74
CA CYS A 51 1.18 10.00 2.60
C CYS A 51 0.02 10.63 1.83
N ARG A 52 0.34 11.63 1.01
CA ARG A 52 -0.63 12.31 0.15
C ARG A 52 -0.16 12.30 -1.29
N GLU A 53 -0.98 11.83 -2.22
CA GLU A 53 -0.68 11.90 -3.65
C GLU A 53 -0.71 13.37 -4.10
N LYS A 54 0.38 13.87 -4.67
CA LYS A 54 0.52 15.29 -5.02
C LYS A 54 -0.47 15.76 -6.09
N SER A 55 -0.84 14.87 -7.02
CA SER A 55 -1.71 15.20 -8.16
C SER A 55 -3.18 15.29 -7.78
N THR A 56 -3.64 14.49 -6.82
CA THR A 56 -5.05 14.35 -6.46
C THR A 56 -5.37 14.87 -5.05
N GLY A 57 -4.36 14.98 -4.19
CA GLY A 57 -4.54 15.26 -2.77
C GLY A 57 -5.04 14.06 -1.95
N LEU A 58 -5.17 12.86 -2.55
CA LEU A 58 -5.67 11.67 -1.88
C LEU A 58 -4.69 11.20 -0.80
N GLU A 59 -5.20 10.97 0.41
CA GLU A 59 -4.42 10.43 1.53
C GLU A 59 -4.43 8.90 1.53
N LEU A 60 -3.26 8.32 1.74
CA LEU A 60 -2.95 6.90 1.55
C LEU A 60 -1.93 6.44 2.60
N ALA A 61 -1.69 5.14 2.69
CA ALA A 61 -0.63 4.57 3.50
C ALA A 61 0.57 4.15 2.63
N ALA A 62 1.77 4.66 2.92
CA ALA A 62 3.01 4.29 2.26
C ALA A 62 3.88 3.40 3.16
N LYS A 63 3.92 2.10 2.87
CA LYS A 63 4.82 1.13 3.53
C LYS A 63 6.19 1.17 2.87
N LEU A 64 7.18 1.73 3.56
CA LEU A 64 8.57 1.78 3.12
C LEU A 64 9.36 0.59 3.69
N VAL A 65 9.92 -0.22 2.79
CA VAL A 65 10.66 -1.46 3.10
C VAL A 65 12.10 -1.32 2.66
N SER A 66 13.07 -1.57 3.55
CA SER A 66 14.48 -1.67 3.16
C SER A 66 14.76 -3.03 2.53
N VAL A 67 15.36 -3.01 1.34
CA VAL A 67 15.64 -4.19 0.51
C VAL A 67 17.12 -4.20 0.12
N ASN A 68 17.97 -4.50 1.10
CA ASN A 68 19.43 -4.53 0.91
C ASN A 68 19.88 -5.76 0.12
N ARG A 69 19.12 -6.85 0.23
CA ARG A 69 19.38 -8.12 -0.48
C ARG A 69 18.38 -8.34 -1.60
N ARG A 70 18.81 -9.07 -2.64
CA ARG A 70 17.95 -9.50 -3.75
C ARG A 70 16.75 -10.33 -3.29
N ASP A 71 16.92 -11.17 -2.28
CA ASP A 71 15.83 -11.99 -1.76
C ASP A 71 14.75 -11.15 -1.06
N GLU A 72 15.14 -10.12 -0.32
CA GLU A 72 14.22 -9.18 0.33
C GLU A 72 13.39 -8.44 -0.72
N ARG A 73 14.06 -7.93 -1.76
CA ARG A 73 13.40 -7.31 -2.91
C ARG A 73 12.38 -8.24 -3.56
N ARG A 74 12.78 -9.49 -3.85
CA ARG A 74 11.90 -10.50 -4.44
C ARG A 74 10.70 -10.82 -3.54
N ASN A 75 10.86 -10.78 -2.22
CA ASN A 75 9.75 -10.99 -1.30
C ASN A 75 8.73 -9.85 -1.38
N VAL A 76 9.17 -8.59 -1.42
CA VAL A 76 8.27 -7.44 -1.61
C VAL A 76 7.59 -7.47 -2.99
N GLU A 77 8.32 -7.85 -4.05
CA GLU A 77 7.73 -8.04 -5.38
C GLU A 77 6.62 -9.10 -5.38
N ARG A 78 6.79 -10.18 -4.63
CA ARG A 78 5.75 -11.21 -4.44
C ARG A 78 4.57 -10.69 -3.66
N GLU A 79 4.79 -9.90 -2.60
CA GLU A 79 3.70 -9.24 -1.87
C GLU A 79 2.85 -8.38 -2.83
N VAL A 80 3.49 -7.55 -3.66
CA VAL A 80 2.81 -6.72 -4.66
C VAL A 80 2.03 -7.56 -5.68
N ASP A 81 2.60 -8.65 -6.19
CA ASP A 81 1.93 -9.55 -7.15
C ASP A 81 0.71 -10.25 -6.54
N VAL A 82 0.80 -10.69 -5.28
CA VAL A 82 -0.34 -11.27 -4.56
C VAL A 82 -1.45 -10.22 -4.37
N MET A 83 -1.10 -9.03 -3.89
CA MET A 83 -2.08 -7.96 -3.65
C MET A 83 -2.76 -7.49 -4.94
N ARG A 84 -2.04 -7.43 -6.07
CA ARG A 84 -2.61 -7.08 -7.37
C ARG A 84 -3.75 -8.01 -7.79
N ARG A 85 -3.66 -9.30 -7.42
CA ARG A 85 -4.66 -10.34 -7.75
C ARG A 85 -5.82 -10.40 -6.75
N LEU A 86 -5.63 -9.86 -5.55
CA LEU A 86 -6.64 -9.85 -4.48
C LEU A 86 -7.44 -8.54 -4.50
N ARG A 87 -8.49 -8.50 -5.33
CA ARG A 87 -9.38 -7.33 -5.44
C ARG A 87 -10.73 -7.66 -4.84
N HIS A 88 -11.02 -7.08 -3.67
CA HIS A 88 -12.29 -7.25 -3.00
C HIS A 88 -12.57 -6.03 -2.10
N PRO A 89 -13.81 -5.52 -2.01
CA PRO A 89 -14.18 -4.38 -1.14
C PRO A 89 -13.93 -4.53 0.37
N ARG A 90 -13.39 -5.68 0.81
CA ARG A 90 -13.13 -6.01 2.22
C ARG A 90 -11.67 -6.42 2.45
N LEU A 91 -10.81 -6.19 1.46
CA LEU A 91 -9.38 -6.44 1.53
C LEU A 91 -8.67 -5.13 1.23
N ILE A 92 -7.54 -4.93 1.89
CA ILE A 92 -6.70 -3.76 1.65
C ILE A 92 -6.32 -3.63 0.18
N GLN A 93 -6.61 -2.48 -0.43
CA GLN A 93 -6.37 -2.24 -1.85
C GLN A 93 -4.98 -1.64 -2.10
N LEU A 94 -4.31 -2.16 -3.14
CA LEU A 94 -3.03 -1.66 -3.62
C LEU A 94 -3.26 -0.46 -4.56
N TYR A 95 -2.65 0.68 -4.23
CA TYR A 95 -2.76 1.90 -5.02
C TYR A 95 -1.58 2.09 -5.99
N ASP A 96 -0.36 1.83 -5.51
CA ASP A 96 0.88 2.06 -6.27
C ASP A 96 2.07 1.28 -5.69
N ALA A 97 3.15 1.16 -6.45
CA ALA A 97 4.38 0.52 -5.98
C ALA A 97 5.64 1.13 -6.63
N TYR A 98 6.65 1.39 -5.82
CA TYR A 98 7.90 2.03 -6.21
C TYR A 98 9.12 1.22 -5.75
N ASP A 99 10.18 1.30 -6.55
CA ASP A 99 11.47 0.73 -6.26
C ASP A 99 12.57 1.77 -6.52
N TRP A 100 13.28 2.16 -5.47
CA TRP A 100 14.35 3.14 -5.51
C TRP A 100 15.55 2.73 -4.65
N GLY A 101 16.66 2.40 -5.30
CA GLY A 101 17.93 2.10 -4.61
C GLY A 101 17.79 0.93 -3.63
N LYS A 102 17.88 1.21 -2.33
CA LYS A 102 17.78 0.21 -1.24
C LYS A 102 16.38 0.13 -0.61
N TYR A 103 15.39 0.78 -1.20
CA TYR A 103 14.04 0.85 -0.67
C TYR A 103 13.01 0.46 -1.73
N MET A 104 11.95 -0.18 -1.26
CA MET A 104 10.71 -0.33 -2.00
C MET A 104 9.59 0.32 -1.20
N CYS A 105 8.68 0.99 -1.89
CA CYS A 105 7.50 1.58 -1.28
C CYS A 105 6.25 0.94 -1.88
N VAL A 106 5.34 0.49 -1.01
CA VAL A 106 4.02 -0.02 -1.40
C VAL A 106 2.98 0.97 -0.87
N VAL A 107 2.20 1.55 -1.78
CA VAL A 107 1.17 2.55 -1.45
C VAL A 107 -0.19 1.85 -1.43
N LEU A 108 -0.92 2.02 -0.34
CA LEU A 108 -2.13 1.29 0.01
C LEU A 108 -3.25 2.26 0.39
N GLU A 109 -4.49 1.78 0.43
CA GLU A 109 -5.55 2.49 1.16
C GLU A 109 -5.14 2.73 2.63
N LEU A 110 -5.59 3.85 3.19
CA LEU A 110 -5.34 4.26 4.56
C LEU A 110 -6.30 3.58 5.54
#